data_AF-A0A966WHP4-F1
#
_entry.id   AF-A0A966WHP4-F1
#
_cell.length_a   1.000
_cell.length_b   1.000
_cell.length_c   1.000
_cell.angle_alpha   90.00
_cell.angle_beta   90.00
_cell.angle_gamma   90.00
#
_symmetry.space_group_name_H-M   'P 1'
#
loop_
_entity.id
_entity.type
_entity.pdbx_description
1 polymer ?
#
loop_
_entity_poly.entity_id
_entity_poly.type
_entity_poly.pdbx_seq_one_letter_code
_entity_poly.pdbx_strand_id
1 'polypeptide(L)'
;YWTLATAFPSGAGLKAGTSSTAADNVTIIDPATGTGNSYFYNSSASQWRRGTTDSSSIIIPPGSGIMVTRKDVTAVAIQISGEVITSSVLADVAGGTASAQKFTYVANPYPVASVTLAQSGLYTGNSATGVVGGTSATAADAVTIFDPTTGTGLSYFYNTSANQWRRGTTDSSNVTIPEGAAVMITRKANRGAFEWYIPSPIATINQ
;
A
#
# COMPACT_ATOMS: atom_id res chain seq x y z
N TYR A 1 -2.63 0.89 -12.27
CA TYR A 1 -2.76 -0.48 -12.80
C TYR A 1 -1.49 -0.79 -13.56
N TRP A 2 -1.06 -2.05 -13.62
CA TRP A 2 0.13 -2.43 -14.40
C TRP A 2 -0.29 -2.94 -15.77
N THR A 3 0.58 -2.84 -16.78
CA THR A 3 0.46 -3.63 -18.00
C THR A 3 1.42 -4.81 -17.97
N LEU A 4 1.25 -5.80 -18.85
CA LEU A 4 2.22 -6.89 -18.99
C LEU A 4 3.64 -6.39 -19.24
N ALA A 5 3.80 -5.36 -20.08
CA ALA A 5 5.11 -4.78 -20.38
C ALA A 5 5.75 -4.07 -19.18
N THR A 6 4.97 -3.42 -18.31
CA THR A 6 5.52 -2.76 -17.12
C THR A 6 5.81 -3.76 -16.01
N ALA A 7 4.89 -4.72 -15.78
CA ALA A 7 5.02 -5.75 -14.76
C ALA A 7 6.15 -6.73 -15.05
N PHE A 8 6.30 -7.12 -16.32
CA PHE A 8 7.28 -8.08 -16.79
C PHE A 8 8.07 -7.53 -17.99
N PRO A 9 8.97 -6.55 -17.75
CA PRO A 9 9.71 -5.90 -18.83
C PRO A 9 10.61 -6.91 -19.55
N SER A 10 10.52 -6.93 -20.88
CA SER A 10 11.32 -7.81 -21.75
C SER A 10 11.26 -9.30 -21.36
N GLY A 11 10.11 -9.77 -20.88
CA GLY A 11 9.94 -11.15 -20.41
C GLY A 11 10.38 -11.40 -18.96
N ALA A 12 11.01 -10.42 -18.29
CA ALA A 12 11.43 -10.47 -16.88
C ALA A 12 12.18 -11.76 -16.50
N GLY A 13 13.08 -12.22 -17.37
CA GLY A 13 13.88 -13.43 -17.18
C GLY A 13 13.17 -14.74 -17.53
N LEU A 14 11.88 -14.71 -17.88
CA LEU A 14 11.17 -15.86 -18.41
C LEU A 14 11.71 -16.25 -19.78
N LYS A 15 11.65 -17.56 -20.08
CA LYS A 15 12.02 -18.11 -21.38
C LYS A 15 11.09 -17.55 -22.46
N ALA A 16 11.67 -16.72 -23.31
CA ALA A 16 11.03 -16.25 -24.52
C ALA A 16 11.00 -17.35 -25.59
N GLY A 17 10.09 -17.21 -26.56
CA GLY A 17 9.98 -18.14 -27.67
C GLY A 17 9.11 -17.58 -28.78
N THR A 18 9.09 -18.22 -29.94
CA THR A 18 8.30 -17.76 -31.09
C THR A 18 6.81 -18.13 -30.99
N SER A 19 6.44 -18.99 -30.03
CA SER A 19 5.08 -19.45 -29.78
C SER A 19 4.80 -19.65 -28.30
N SER A 20 3.52 -19.71 -27.93
CA SER A 20 3.09 -20.00 -26.56
C SER A 20 3.53 -21.38 -26.09
N THR A 21 3.81 -22.34 -26.99
CA THR A 21 4.31 -23.67 -26.63
C THR A 21 5.79 -23.64 -26.28
N ALA A 22 6.60 -22.88 -27.03
CA ALA A 22 8.05 -22.81 -26.85
C ALA A 22 8.48 -21.86 -25.71
N ALA A 23 7.68 -20.86 -25.40
CA ALA A 23 7.91 -19.87 -24.35
C ALA A 23 7.24 -20.26 -23.03
N ASP A 24 7.71 -19.69 -21.92
CA ASP A 24 6.96 -19.67 -20.66
C ASP A 24 5.67 -18.88 -20.82
N ASN A 25 4.69 -19.18 -19.97
CA ASN A 25 3.41 -18.51 -19.99
C ASN A 25 3.16 -17.74 -18.70
N VAL A 26 2.64 -16.52 -18.85
CA VAL A 26 2.06 -15.71 -17.78
C VAL A 26 0.56 -15.71 -17.98
N THR A 27 -0.18 -16.25 -17.01
CA THR A 27 -1.65 -16.29 -17.03
C THR A 27 -2.19 -15.30 -16.01
N ILE A 28 -2.98 -14.34 -16.49
CA ILE A 28 -3.70 -13.38 -15.64
C ILE A 28 -5.07 -13.95 -15.36
N ILE A 29 -5.40 -14.14 -14.09
CA ILE A 29 -6.68 -14.63 -13.60
C ILE A 29 -7.53 -13.43 -13.21
N ASP A 30 -8.66 -13.26 -13.90
CA ASP A 30 -9.63 -12.23 -13.59
C ASP A 30 -10.24 -12.48 -12.19
N PRO A 31 -10.18 -11.50 -11.28
CA PRO A 31 -10.60 -11.72 -9.89
C PRO A 31 -12.13 -11.78 -9.70
N ALA A 32 -12.90 -11.22 -10.63
CA ALA A 32 -14.36 -11.21 -10.55
C ALA A 32 -14.98 -12.51 -11.10
N THR A 33 -14.31 -13.13 -12.09
CA THR A 33 -14.85 -14.28 -12.83
C THR A 33 -14.03 -15.56 -12.68
N GLY A 34 -12.80 -15.47 -12.16
CA GLY A 34 -11.85 -16.59 -12.08
C GLY A 34 -11.27 -17.01 -13.44
N THR A 35 -11.55 -16.29 -14.52
CA THR A 35 -11.13 -16.67 -15.87
C THR A 35 -9.66 -16.35 -16.11
N GLY A 36 -8.88 -17.34 -16.55
CA GLY A 36 -7.46 -17.18 -16.88
C GLY A 36 -7.21 -16.86 -18.35
N ASN A 37 -6.51 -15.76 -18.64
CA ASN A 37 -5.99 -15.46 -19.98
C ASN A 37 -4.47 -15.62 -19.99
N SER A 38 -3.95 -16.43 -20.92
CA SER A 38 -2.53 -16.79 -20.98
C SER A 38 -1.77 -16.04 -22.07
N TYR A 39 -0.58 -15.57 -21.71
CA TYR A 39 0.30 -14.74 -22.52
C TYR A 39 1.72 -15.30 -22.53
N PHE A 40 2.51 -14.96 -23.53
CA PHE A 40 3.93 -15.33 -23.60
C PHE A 40 4.75 -14.20 -24.21
N TYR A 41 6.03 -14.11 -23.85
CA TYR A 41 6.93 -13.13 -24.44
C TYR A 41 7.53 -13.66 -25.75
N ASN A 42 7.22 -13.00 -26.85
CA ASN A 42 7.65 -13.42 -28.18
C ASN A 42 9.07 -12.91 -28.48
N SER A 43 10.02 -13.82 -28.72
CA SER A 43 11.42 -13.45 -28.94
C SER A 43 11.69 -12.75 -30.28
N SER A 44 10.96 -13.09 -31.35
CA SER A 44 11.14 -12.48 -32.67
C SER A 44 10.53 -11.10 -32.77
N ALA A 45 9.42 -10.88 -32.06
CA ALA A 45 8.66 -9.65 -32.13
C ALA A 45 8.85 -8.75 -30.90
N SER A 46 9.70 -9.17 -29.95
CA SER A 46 10.09 -8.45 -28.73
C SER A 46 8.92 -7.88 -27.92
N GLN A 47 7.82 -8.63 -27.82
CA GLN A 47 6.57 -8.15 -27.20
C GLN A 47 5.78 -9.29 -26.56
N TRP A 48 4.92 -8.95 -25.61
CA TRP A 48 3.96 -9.91 -25.04
C TRP A 48 2.87 -10.23 -26.05
N ARG A 49 2.47 -11.50 -26.15
CA ARG A 49 1.41 -11.93 -27.08
C ARG A 49 0.45 -12.91 -26.45
N ARG A 50 -0.79 -12.87 -26.96
CA ARG A 50 -1.77 -13.95 -26.90
C ARG A 50 -2.09 -14.38 -28.33
N GLY A 51 -1.68 -15.60 -28.71
CA GLY A 51 -1.65 -16.00 -30.12
C GLY A 51 -0.68 -15.12 -30.91
N THR A 52 -1.16 -14.45 -31.96
CA THR A 52 -0.36 -13.55 -32.81
C THR A 52 -0.50 -12.07 -32.44
N THR A 53 -1.45 -11.73 -31.57
CA THR A 53 -1.79 -10.35 -31.21
C THR A 53 -0.84 -9.81 -30.14
N ASP A 54 -0.35 -8.57 -30.32
CA ASP A 54 0.35 -7.85 -29.26
C ASP A 54 -0.57 -7.64 -28.06
N SER A 55 -0.06 -7.97 -26.88
CA SER A 55 -0.74 -7.89 -25.60
C SER A 55 0.10 -7.16 -24.56
N SER A 56 1.15 -6.46 -24.98
CA SER A 56 2.06 -5.71 -24.10
C SER A 56 1.34 -4.64 -23.27
N SER A 57 0.28 -4.05 -23.82
CA SER A 57 -0.57 -3.06 -23.16
C SER A 57 -1.73 -3.65 -22.35
N ILE A 58 -1.88 -4.98 -22.29
CA ILE A 58 -2.93 -5.60 -21.47
C ILE A 58 -2.72 -5.22 -20.02
N ILE A 59 -3.77 -4.64 -19.45
CA ILE A 59 -3.84 -4.25 -18.05
C ILE A 59 -3.93 -5.50 -17.19
N ILE A 60 -3.15 -5.54 -16.12
CA ILE A 60 -3.28 -6.43 -14.97
C ILE A 60 -4.10 -5.65 -13.93
N PRO A 61 -5.39 -5.98 -13.75
CA PRO A 61 -6.22 -5.33 -12.75
C PRO A 61 -5.70 -5.59 -11.33
N PRO A 62 -5.87 -4.65 -10.39
CA PRO A 62 -5.64 -4.90 -8.97
C PRO A 62 -6.41 -6.15 -8.48
N GLY A 63 -5.78 -6.96 -7.64
CA GLY A 63 -6.39 -8.19 -7.11
C GLY A 63 -6.38 -9.39 -8.07
N SER A 64 -5.88 -9.25 -9.30
CA SER A 64 -5.74 -10.38 -10.23
C SER A 64 -4.70 -11.39 -9.74
N GLY A 65 -4.99 -12.67 -9.93
CA GLY A 65 -4.00 -13.72 -9.75
C GLY A 65 -3.04 -13.76 -10.94
N ILE A 66 -1.75 -13.96 -10.69
CA ILE A 66 -0.77 -14.23 -11.74
C ILE A 66 -0.23 -15.65 -11.55
N MET A 67 -0.43 -16.48 -12.56
CA MET A 67 0.17 -17.82 -12.62
C MET A 67 1.27 -17.82 -13.68
N VAL A 68 2.45 -18.33 -13.31
CA VAL A 68 3.57 -18.51 -14.24
C VAL A 68 3.79 -19.98 -14.50
N THR A 69 3.69 -20.40 -15.76
CA THR A 69 3.99 -21.76 -16.21
C THR A 69 5.39 -21.77 -16.83
N ARG A 70 6.36 -22.22 -16.05
CA ARG A 70 7.77 -22.34 -16.46
C ARG A 70 7.98 -23.61 -17.30
N LYS A 71 8.78 -23.50 -18.36
CA LYS A 71 9.15 -24.58 -19.30
C LYS A 71 10.65 -24.77 -19.48
N ASP A 72 11.49 -24.04 -18.73
CA ASP A 72 12.86 -24.53 -18.47
C ASP A 72 12.93 -25.38 -17.22
N VAL A 73 14.02 -26.13 -17.19
CA VAL A 73 14.52 -26.88 -16.04
C VAL A 73 15.17 -26.01 -14.96
N THR A 74 15.50 -24.74 -15.24
CA THR A 74 16.15 -23.81 -14.28
C THR A 74 15.13 -22.82 -13.70
N ALA A 75 15.16 -22.66 -12.38
CA ALA A 75 14.37 -21.63 -11.69
C ALA A 75 14.81 -20.22 -12.08
N VAL A 76 13.88 -19.27 -12.04
CA VAL A 76 14.14 -17.84 -12.27
C VAL A 76 13.49 -17.02 -11.15
N ALA A 77 14.21 -16.00 -10.67
CA ALA A 77 13.62 -15.00 -9.79
C ALA A 77 12.79 -14.02 -10.63
N ILE A 78 11.52 -13.88 -10.32
CA ILE A 78 10.61 -12.96 -11.01
C ILE A 78 10.49 -11.71 -10.15
N GLN A 79 10.99 -10.58 -10.66
CA GLN A 79 10.79 -9.28 -10.06
C GLN A 79 9.70 -8.55 -10.84
N ILE A 80 8.52 -8.44 -10.23
CA ILE A 80 7.43 -7.63 -10.77
C ILE A 80 7.78 -6.16 -10.50
N SER A 81 7.88 -5.38 -11.57
CA SER A 81 8.19 -3.95 -11.51
C SER A 81 6.96 -3.13 -11.87
N GLY A 82 6.81 -1.95 -11.29
CA GLY A 82 5.67 -1.09 -11.64
C GLY A 82 5.60 0.14 -10.78
N GLU A 83 4.82 1.11 -11.24
CA GLU A 83 4.56 2.31 -10.46
C GLU A 83 3.61 1.96 -9.32
N VAL A 84 4.09 2.20 -8.12
CA VAL A 84 3.30 2.32 -6.90
C VAL A 84 2.92 3.79 -6.78
N ILE A 85 1.78 4.11 -6.19
CA ILE A 85 1.49 5.52 -5.85
C ILE A 85 2.61 5.98 -4.92
N THR A 86 3.43 6.94 -5.36
CA THR A 86 4.53 7.52 -4.56
C THR A 86 4.25 8.97 -4.15
N SER A 87 3.12 9.52 -4.58
CA SER A 87 2.59 10.80 -4.14
C SER A 87 1.70 10.62 -2.91
N SER A 88 1.56 11.67 -2.11
CA SER A 88 0.63 11.69 -0.98
C SER A 88 -0.78 11.27 -1.40
N VAL A 89 -1.39 10.37 -0.63
CA VAL A 89 -2.80 9.99 -0.77
C VAL A 89 -3.62 10.80 0.23
N LEU A 90 -4.75 11.31 -0.22
CA LEU A 90 -5.71 12.04 0.62
C LEU A 90 -6.73 11.06 1.20
N ALA A 91 -6.95 11.14 2.51
CA ALA A 91 -8.01 10.42 3.20
C ALA A 91 -8.85 11.38 4.05
N ASP A 92 -10.17 11.27 3.91
CA ASP A 92 -11.11 12.05 4.72
C ASP A 92 -11.20 11.48 6.14
N VAL A 93 -10.93 12.31 7.15
CA VAL A 93 -11.10 11.96 8.56
C VAL A 93 -12.34 12.64 9.12
N ALA A 94 -13.31 11.82 9.55
CA ALA A 94 -14.58 12.30 10.08
C ALA A 94 -14.38 13.02 11.43
N GLY A 95 -14.96 14.21 11.56
CA GLY A 95 -15.01 14.96 12.82
C GLY A 95 -15.93 14.30 13.85
N GLY A 96 -15.61 14.46 15.14
CA GLY A 96 -16.52 14.12 16.22
C GLY A 96 -17.69 15.11 16.27
N THR A 97 -18.89 14.65 16.64
CA THR A 97 -20.03 15.55 16.89
C THR A 97 -19.96 16.13 18.30
N ALA A 98 -20.92 17.00 18.65
CA ALA A 98 -21.04 17.54 19.99
C ALA A 98 -21.27 16.46 21.08
N SER A 99 -21.89 15.34 20.70
CA SER A 99 -22.31 14.30 21.65
C SER A 99 -21.64 12.94 21.44
N ALA A 100 -20.84 12.76 20.38
CA ALA A 100 -20.24 11.47 20.06
C ALA A 100 -18.91 11.58 19.29
N GLN A 101 -17.95 10.72 19.65
CA GLN A 101 -16.75 10.48 18.85
C GLN A 101 -17.06 9.73 17.55
N LYS A 102 -16.19 9.86 16.55
CA LYS A 102 -16.26 9.12 15.28
C LYS A 102 -14.97 8.33 15.05
N PHE A 103 -15.12 7.21 14.35
CA PHE A 103 -14.04 6.33 13.96
C PHE A 103 -13.86 6.41 12.44
N THR A 104 -12.65 6.67 11.99
CA THR A 104 -12.27 6.59 10.58
C THR A 104 -11.22 5.50 10.44
N TYR A 105 -11.48 4.52 9.58
CA TYR A 105 -10.54 3.47 9.23
C TYR A 105 -9.87 3.83 7.90
N VAL A 106 -8.55 3.91 7.92
CA VAL A 106 -7.73 4.24 6.75
C VAL A 106 -6.74 3.09 6.55
N ALA A 107 -6.71 2.53 5.33
CA ALA A 107 -5.70 1.55 4.96
C ALA A 107 -4.41 2.27 4.55
N ASN A 108 -3.25 1.69 4.87
CA ASN A 108 -1.97 2.16 4.34
C ASN A 108 -1.90 1.89 2.82
N PRO A 109 -1.81 2.92 1.95
CA PRO A 109 -1.83 2.73 0.50
C PRO A 109 -0.47 2.30 -0.08
N TYR A 110 0.61 2.30 0.71
CA TYR A 110 1.96 2.04 0.23
C TYR A 110 2.41 0.59 0.51
N PRO A 111 2.72 -0.21 -0.53
CA PRO A 111 3.28 -1.55 -0.43
C PRO A 111 4.81 -1.62 -0.21
N VAL A 112 5.49 -0.50 0.03
CA VAL A 112 6.93 -0.47 0.36
C VAL A 112 7.28 0.70 1.28
N ALA A 113 8.00 0.39 2.37
CA ALA A 113 8.52 1.28 3.42
C ALA A 113 7.44 1.98 4.26
N SER A 114 7.13 1.31 5.35
CA SER A 114 6.31 1.79 6.45
C SER A 114 6.86 3.08 7.09
N VAL A 115 5.97 4.02 7.41
CA VAL A 115 6.32 5.29 8.04
C VAL A 115 6.21 5.21 9.57
N THR A 116 7.09 5.89 10.30
CA THR A 116 6.94 6.01 11.75
C THR A 116 5.81 6.96 12.13
N LEU A 117 5.29 6.86 13.36
CA LEU A 117 4.29 7.81 13.88
C LEU A 117 4.80 9.26 13.81
N ALA A 118 6.08 9.50 14.11
CA ALA A 118 6.69 10.83 13.98
C ALA A 118 6.70 11.36 12.55
N GLN A 119 6.88 10.48 11.56
CA GLN A 119 6.93 10.84 10.14
C GLN A 119 5.56 10.80 9.45
N SER A 120 4.52 10.28 10.11
CA SER A 120 3.19 10.05 9.54
C SER A 120 2.42 11.31 9.13
N GLY A 121 2.87 12.49 9.56
CA GLY A 121 2.14 13.75 9.34
C GLY A 121 0.80 13.84 10.09
N LEU A 122 0.43 12.86 10.93
CA LEU A 122 -0.85 12.85 11.64
C LEU A 122 -0.99 13.99 12.64
N TYR A 123 0.10 14.38 13.31
CA TYR A 123 0.13 15.54 14.19
C TYR A 123 0.85 16.71 13.50
N THR A 124 0.12 17.80 13.26
CA THR A 124 0.64 19.00 12.58
C THR A 124 0.70 20.22 13.50
N GLY A 125 0.25 20.09 14.75
CA GLY A 125 0.01 21.23 15.64
C GLY A 125 -1.25 22.03 15.33
N ASN A 126 -1.98 21.71 14.25
CA ASN A 126 -3.21 22.40 13.85
C ASN A 126 -4.37 21.40 13.69
N SER A 127 -5.46 21.61 14.43
CA SER A 127 -6.62 20.72 14.46
C SER A 127 -7.41 20.62 13.15
N ALA A 128 -7.22 21.57 12.23
CA ALA A 128 -7.82 21.57 10.89
C ALA A 128 -7.04 20.73 9.87
N THR A 129 -5.81 20.34 10.19
CA THR A 129 -4.92 19.58 9.28
C THR A 129 -4.33 18.34 9.93
N GLY A 130 -4.71 18.02 11.17
CA GLY A 130 -4.17 16.89 11.91
C GLY A 130 -4.91 16.57 13.20
N VAL A 131 -4.46 15.51 13.86
CA VAL A 131 -4.96 15.08 15.16
C VAL A 131 -4.62 16.11 16.24
N VAL A 132 -5.50 16.24 17.23
CA VAL A 132 -5.28 17.11 18.38
C VAL A 132 -4.53 16.34 19.46
N GLY A 133 -3.31 16.78 19.76
CA GLY A 133 -2.54 16.28 20.89
C GLY A 133 -3.07 16.77 22.24
N GLY A 134 -2.58 16.21 23.32
CA GLY A 134 -2.96 16.60 24.68
C GLY A 134 -1.98 16.09 25.73
N THR A 135 -2.15 16.50 26.99
CA THR A 135 -1.26 16.07 28.08
C THR A 135 -1.52 14.64 28.54
N SER A 136 -2.61 14.01 28.09
CA SER A 136 -3.02 12.64 28.38
C SER A 136 -3.79 12.00 27.23
N ALA A 137 -3.90 10.66 27.22
CA ALA A 137 -4.69 9.91 26.23
C ALA A 137 -6.19 10.28 26.26
N THR A 138 -6.70 10.73 27.41
CA THR A 138 -8.09 11.16 27.55
C THR A 138 -8.32 12.51 26.86
N ALA A 139 -7.34 13.42 26.97
CA ALA A 139 -7.42 14.75 26.38
C ALA A 139 -7.01 14.78 24.90
N ALA A 140 -6.24 13.81 24.42
CA ALA A 140 -5.77 13.74 23.04
C ALA A 140 -6.70 12.91 22.14
N ASP A 141 -6.56 13.09 20.82
CA ASP A 141 -7.11 12.15 19.84
C ASP A 141 -6.32 10.83 19.91
N ALA A 142 -6.97 9.74 19.53
CA ALA A 142 -6.36 8.42 19.50
C ALA A 142 -6.08 7.99 18.06
N VAL A 143 -4.88 7.46 17.83
CA VAL A 143 -4.48 6.77 16.60
C VAL A 143 -4.23 5.32 16.95
N THR A 144 -5.06 4.42 16.45
CA THR A 144 -4.95 2.98 16.70
C THR A 144 -4.43 2.28 15.45
N ILE A 145 -3.32 1.58 15.58
CA ILE A 145 -2.72 0.80 14.50
C ILE A 145 -3.09 -0.66 14.73
N PHE A 146 -3.71 -1.30 13.75
CA PHE A 146 -4.03 -2.72 13.79
C PHE A 146 -2.94 -3.53 13.11
N ASP A 147 -2.39 -4.50 13.83
CA ASP A 147 -1.47 -5.48 13.29
C ASP A 147 -2.22 -6.36 12.26
N PRO A 148 -1.79 -6.40 10.99
CA PRO A 148 -2.49 -7.14 9.94
C PRO A 148 -2.38 -8.67 10.09
N THR A 149 -1.40 -9.16 10.86
CA THR A 149 -1.16 -10.59 11.09
C THR A 149 -1.98 -11.11 12.28
N THR A 150 -2.10 -10.31 13.34
CA THR A 150 -2.77 -10.72 14.59
C THR A 150 -4.14 -10.08 14.80
N GLY A 151 -4.48 -9.05 14.02
CA GLY A 151 -5.71 -8.25 14.19
C GLY A 151 -5.71 -7.35 15.43
N THR A 152 -4.62 -7.33 16.21
CA THR A 152 -4.55 -6.59 17.47
C THR A 152 -4.36 -5.10 17.23
N GLY A 153 -5.22 -4.27 17.82
CA GLY A 153 -5.11 -2.81 17.77
C GLY A 153 -4.33 -2.22 18.95
N LEU A 154 -3.30 -1.43 18.66
CA LEU A 154 -2.56 -0.66 19.66
C LEU A 154 -2.83 0.83 19.50
N SER A 155 -3.23 1.50 20.58
CA SER A 155 -3.63 2.91 20.56
C SER A 155 -2.52 3.84 21.05
N TYR A 156 -2.33 4.93 20.32
CA TYR A 156 -1.29 5.94 20.52
C TYR A 156 -1.92 7.34 20.52
N PHE A 157 -1.26 8.29 21.16
CA PHE A 157 -1.67 9.70 21.14
C PHE A 157 -0.44 10.62 21.14
N TYR A 158 -0.57 11.82 20.59
CA TYR A 158 0.49 12.81 20.65
C TYR A 158 0.44 13.55 21.99
N ASN A 159 1.52 13.45 22.78
CA ASN A 159 1.63 14.13 24.06
C ASN A 159 2.27 15.51 23.89
N THR A 160 1.52 16.57 24.18
CA THR A 160 2.00 17.96 23.98
C THR A 160 2.96 18.45 25.06
N SER A 161 2.98 17.84 26.25
CA SER A 161 3.96 18.17 27.28
C SER A 161 5.32 17.54 27.00
N ALA A 162 5.32 16.35 26.42
CA ALA A 162 6.53 15.59 26.09
C ALA A 162 6.99 15.76 24.64
N ASN A 163 6.20 16.43 23.78
CA ASN A 163 6.47 16.63 22.35
C ASN A 163 6.80 15.33 21.60
N GLN A 164 6.03 14.27 21.86
CA GLN A 164 6.28 12.95 21.28
C GLN A 164 4.99 12.11 21.24
N TRP A 165 4.97 11.11 20.36
CA TRP A 165 3.92 10.10 20.38
C TRP A 165 4.08 9.19 21.58
N ARG A 166 2.97 8.77 22.20
CA ARG A 166 3.00 7.86 23.34
C ARG A 166 1.95 6.77 23.28
N ARG A 167 2.30 5.63 23.88
CA ARG A 167 1.35 4.62 24.39
C ARG A 167 1.56 4.54 25.90
N GLY A 168 0.57 4.98 26.68
CA GLY A 168 0.77 5.21 28.11
C GLY A 168 1.84 6.29 28.35
N THR A 169 2.93 5.94 29.03
CA THR A 169 4.06 6.85 29.30
C THR A 169 5.26 6.63 28.38
N THR A 170 5.27 5.55 27.59
CA THR A 170 6.37 5.17 26.69
C THR A 170 6.37 6.03 25.44
N ASP A 171 7.55 6.48 25.01
CA ASP A 171 7.74 7.09 23.69
C ASP A 171 7.50 6.05 22.59
N SER A 172 6.62 6.40 21.67
CA SER A 172 6.21 5.58 20.53
C SER A 172 6.47 6.29 19.21
N SER A 173 7.25 7.37 19.18
CA SER A 173 7.50 8.16 17.98
C SER A 173 8.12 7.36 16.84
N ASN A 174 8.95 6.36 17.17
CA ASN A 174 9.57 5.43 16.23
C ASN A 174 8.73 4.18 15.94
N VAL A 175 7.52 4.07 16.50
CA VAL A 175 6.60 2.98 16.13
C VAL A 175 6.23 3.15 14.67
N THR A 176 6.43 2.07 13.94
CA THR A 176 6.20 1.98 12.51
C THR A 176 4.73 1.62 12.26
N ILE A 177 4.07 2.32 11.33
CA ILE A 177 2.75 1.95 10.78
C ILE A 177 3.00 0.92 9.69
N PRO A 178 2.72 -0.39 9.91
CA PRO A 178 3.08 -1.43 8.96
C PRO A 178 2.36 -1.31 7.61
N GLU A 179 2.92 -1.97 6.61
CA GLU A 179 2.28 -2.14 5.31
C GLU A 179 0.97 -2.92 5.47
N GLY A 180 -0.09 -2.50 4.77
CA GLY A 180 -1.41 -3.14 4.85
C GLY A 180 -2.10 -3.04 6.22
N ALA A 181 -1.50 -2.37 7.21
CA ALA A 181 -2.15 -2.12 8.49
C ALA A 181 -3.34 -1.17 8.33
N ALA A 182 -4.41 -1.46 9.06
CA ALA A 182 -5.49 -0.49 9.24
C ALA A 182 -5.08 0.51 10.33
N VAL A 183 -5.33 1.79 10.07
CA VAL A 183 -5.19 2.86 11.05
C VAL A 183 -6.58 3.39 11.37
N MET A 184 -6.98 3.33 12.64
CA MET A 184 -8.20 3.97 13.13
C MET A 184 -7.86 5.27 13.83
N ILE A 185 -8.38 6.37 13.29
CA ILE A 185 -8.31 7.68 13.93
C ILE A 185 -9.61 7.91 14.69
N THR A 186 -9.49 8.17 16.00
CA THR A 186 -10.62 8.50 16.87
C THR A 186 -10.54 9.96 17.26
N ARG A 187 -11.41 10.76 16.64
CA ARG A 187 -11.57 12.18 16.98
C ARG A 187 -12.45 12.32 18.22
N LYS A 188 -11.96 13.04 19.23
CA LYS A 188 -12.79 13.39 20.41
C LYS A 188 -13.95 14.32 20.01
N ALA A 189 -14.97 14.38 20.86
CA ALA A 189 -16.12 15.27 20.66
C ALA A 189 -15.68 16.73 20.47
N ASN A 190 -16.46 17.48 19.68
CA ASN A 190 -16.20 18.89 19.32
C ASN A 190 -14.89 19.14 18.54
N ARG A 191 -14.41 18.14 17.77
CA ARG A 191 -13.25 18.29 16.87
C ARG A 191 -13.70 18.16 15.43
N GLY A 192 -13.35 19.17 14.62
CA GLY A 192 -13.67 19.20 13.18
C GLY A 192 -13.04 18.04 12.39
N ALA A 193 -13.54 17.80 11.19
CA ALA A 193 -12.91 16.92 10.22
C ALA A 193 -11.58 17.50 9.72
N PHE A 194 -10.71 16.66 9.16
CA PHE A 194 -9.52 17.10 8.45
C PHE A 194 -9.16 16.12 7.33
N GLU A 195 -8.40 16.60 6.36
CA GLU A 195 -7.79 15.78 5.33
C GLU A 195 -6.42 15.32 5.81
N TRP A 196 -6.20 14.00 5.87
CA TRP A 196 -4.88 13.47 6.16
C TRP A 196 -4.12 13.22 4.87
N TYR A 197 -2.98 13.90 4.73
CA TYR A 197 -2.01 13.67 3.66
C TYR A 197 -1.06 12.56 4.10
N ILE A 198 -1.32 11.32 3.67
CA ILE A 198 -0.51 10.17 4.05
C ILE A 198 0.86 10.31 3.35
N PRO A 199 1.95 10.53 4.10
CA PRO A 199 3.25 10.79 3.51
C PRO A 199 3.73 9.56 2.77
N SER A 200 4.34 9.79 1.61
CA SER A 200 4.91 8.71 0.85
C SER A 200 6.17 8.16 1.49
N PRO A 201 6.49 6.89 1.24
CA PRO A 201 7.72 6.29 1.71
C PRO A 201 8.92 7.06 1.18
N ILE A 202 9.91 7.30 2.04
CA ILE A 202 11.20 7.82 1.59
C ILE A 202 11.92 6.65 0.93
N ALA A 203 11.98 6.63 -0.40
CA ALA A 203 12.86 5.73 -1.12
C ALA A 203 14.30 6.04 -0.66
N THR A 204 14.87 5.17 0.15
CA THR A 204 16.30 5.25 0.45
C THR A 204 17.01 4.81 -0.83
N ILE A 205 17.38 5.76 -1.67
CA ILE A 205 18.26 5.48 -2.80
C ILE A 205 19.62 5.20 -2.17
N ASN A 206 19.97 3.92 -2.03
CA ASN A 206 21.36 3.53 -1.83
C ASN A 206 22.10 3.98 -3.09
N GLN A 207 22.75 5.15 -3.03
CA GLN A 207 23.75 5.57 -4.01
C GLN A 207 25.06 4.83 -3.75
#